data_AF-A0A6H1ZD86-F1
#
_entry.id   AF-A0A6H1ZD86-F1
#
_cell.length_a   1.000
_cell.length_b   1.000
_cell.length_c   1.000
_cell.angle_alpha   90.00
_cell.angle_beta   90.00
_cell.angle_gamma   90.00
#
_symmetry.space_group_name_H-M   'P 1'
#
loop_
_entity.id
_entity.type
_entity.pdbx_description
1 polymer ?
#
loop_
_entity_poly.entity_id
_entity_poly.type
_entity_poly.pdbx_seq_one_letter_code
_entity_poly.pdbx_strand_id
1 'polypeptide(L)'
;MGQIEGTLGILRNAGAPVNGTNEVQTLTIGGTPTGGTFKLAYEGQITAAITWSAVNNTLLANIQTALRALATIGSAGVTCAAGTLTDGIGTVIITFGGNLAKLVVPNISVYSNSLTGTNPTLAVAETTPGVTATGRGAAVGALLLDTTNAKLYKNDGTALEPSWNSVGDIATAEIADGAVTQIKIEAGAAAAGLSGLVAKFVANANVIGGIPVLHRIDITAGALGDTDVVLTHKTRVIEAWLVLRGAGVATTTLQVKNVANPITDAMAASGADKAVVRCASLDDAFWEIAAGDRLRVTSATGATQPDATVYVLGIRVG
;
A
#
# COMPACT_ATOMS: atom_id res chain seq x y z
N MET A 1 25.08 -21.57 2.10
CA MET A 1 24.21 -21.67 0.92
C MET A 1 24.09 -20.26 0.37
N GLY A 2 24.98 -19.88 -0.55
CA GLY A 2 25.04 -18.52 -1.08
C GLY A 2 23.85 -18.26 -1.98
N GLN A 3 23.04 -17.25 -1.64
CA GLN A 3 22.13 -16.67 -2.63
C GLN A 3 22.97 -16.02 -3.72
N ILE A 4 22.72 -16.44 -4.95
CA ILE A 4 23.32 -15.90 -6.17
C ILE A 4 22.89 -14.43 -6.30
N GLU A 5 23.85 -13.52 -6.40
CA GLU A 5 23.63 -12.11 -6.70
C GLU A 5 23.02 -11.99 -8.10
N GLY A 6 21.77 -11.52 -8.15
CA GLY A 6 20.98 -11.46 -9.37
C GLY A 6 19.49 -11.75 -9.13
N THR A 7 18.95 -11.43 -7.95
CA THR A 7 17.51 -11.55 -7.74
C THR A 7 16.83 -10.52 -8.66
N LEU A 8 16.34 -11.00 -9.81
CA LEU A 8 15.42 -10.34 -10.75
C LEU A 8 14.07 -9.98 -10.10
N GLY A 9 14.02 -9.90 -8.77
CA GLY A 9 12.83 -9.72 -7.96
C GLY A 9 13.08 -8.71 -6.84
N ILE A 10 11.98 -8.19 -6.32
CA ILE A 10 11.95 -7.17 -5.27
C ILE A 10 12.59 -7.74 -3.99
N LEU A 11 13.54 -7.01 -3.41
CA LEU A 11 14.11 -7.35 -2.10
C LEU A 11 13.02 -7.25 -1.03
N ARG A 12 13.11 -8.04 0.04
CA ARG A 12 12.12 -8.01 1.12
C ARG A 12 12.83 -7.78 2.44
N ASN A 13 12.31 -6.85 3.24
CA ASN A 13 12.82 -6.52 4.55
C ASN A 13 11.67 -6.32 5.53
N ALA A 14 11.86 -6.72 6.79
CA ALA A 14 10.94 -6.35 7.85
C ALA A 14 11.29 -4.95 8.36
N GLY A 15 10.34 -4.01 8.25
CA GLY A 15 10.55 -2.62 8.60
C GLY A 15 11.24 -1.80 7.50
N ALA A 16 11.29 -0.49 7.72
CA ALA A 16 11.86 0.44 6.75
C ALA A 16 13.36 0.16 6.57
N PRO A 17 13.88 0.21 5.32
CA PRO A 17 15.30 0.05 5.09
C PRO A 17 16.08 1.22 5.70
N VAL A 18 17.30 0.95 6.15
CA VAL A 18 18.24 1.99 6.58
C VAL A 18 19.25 2.26 5.47
N ASN A 19 19.54 3.53 5.21
CA ASN A 19 20.52 3.96 4.19
C ASN A 19 21.98 3.76 4.64
N GLY A 20 22.17 3.45 5.92
CA GLY A 20 23.48 3.34 6.55
C GLY A 20 24.21 4.68 6.71
N THR A 21 25.26 4.63 7.52
CA THR A 21 26.14 5.77 7.83
C THR A 21 27.58 5.31 7.64
N ASN A 22 28.42 6.19 7.07
CA ASN A 22 29.84 5.90 6.95
C ASN A 22 30.50 6.07 8.32
N GLU A 23 31.35 5.12 8.70
CA GLU A 23 32.16 5.21 9.91
C GLU A 23 33.09 6.43 9.84
N VAL A 24 33.17 7.17 10.94
CA VAL A 24 34.15 8.24 11.13
C VAL A 24 34.96 7.98 12.39
N GLN A 25 36.28 8.02 12.23
CA GLN A 25 37.23 7.92 13.33
C GLN A 25 38.13 9.16 13.32
N THR A 26 38.52 9.62 14.50
CA THR A 26 39.33 10.82 14.68
C THR A 26 40.67 10.45 15.27
N LEU A 27 41.75 10.77 14.55
CA LEU A 27 43.11 10.73 15.07
C LEU A 27 43.44 12.07 15.73
N THR A 28 43.79 12.05 17.01
CA THR A 28 44.29 13.21 17.76
C THR A 28 45.80 13.14 17.85
N ILE A 29 46.46 14.20 17.42
CA ILE A 29 47.90 14.43 17.53
C ILE A 29 48.11 15.51 18.60
N GLY A 30 48.70 15.12 19.73
CA GLY A 30 48.95 16.01 20.87
C GLY A 30 50.44 16.22 21.16
N GLY A 31 50.73 17.04 22.17
CA GLY A 31 52.09 17.47 22.48
C GLY A 31 52.61 18.49 21.47
N THR A 32 53.93 18.58 21.31
CA THR A 32 54.59 19.45 20.32
C THR A 32 55.56 18.64 19.47
N PRO A 33 55.04 17.78 18.56
CA PRO A 33 55.89 17.11 17.60
C PRO A 33 56.66 18.14 16.75
N THR A 34 57.95 17.89 16.53
CA THR A 34 58.83 18.68 15.66
C THR A 34 59.30 17.88 14.45
N GLY A 35 58.99 16.59 14.40
CA GLY A 35 59.42 15.67 13.35
C GLY A 35 59.12 14.22 13.70
N GLY A 36 59.76 13.31 12.95
CA GLY A 36 59.66 11.88 13.15
C GLY A 36 58.52 11.23 12.37
N THR A 37 58.23 9.98 12.72
CA THR A 37 57.23 9.16 12.02
C THR A 37 56.36 8.40 12.99
N PHE A 38 55.21 7.96 12.51
CA PHE A 38 54.33 7.05 13.24
C PHE A 38 53.74 6.00 12.30
N LYS A 39 53.14 4.96 12.86
CA LYS A 39 52.43 3.93 12.10
C LYS A 39 51.06 3.69 12.71
N LEU A 40 50.09 3.47 11.85
CA LEU A 40 48.73 3.07 12.22
C LEU A 40 48.53 1.61 11.84
N ALA A 41 47.59 0.94 12.51
CA ALA A 41 47.19 -0.42 12.16
C ALA A 41 45.67 -0.54 12.05
N TYR A 42 45.22 -1.36 11.10
CA TYR A 42 43.82 -1.65 10.85
C TYR A 42 43.68 -3.11 10.38
N GLU A 43 42.80 -3.88 11.04
CA GLU A 43 42.55 -5.31 10.78
C GLU A 43 43.83 -6.16 10.60
N GLY A 44 44.81 -5.97 11.49
CA GLY A 44 46.06 -6.72 11.48
C GLY A 44 47.10 -6.28 10.44
N GLN A 45 46.79 -5.30 9.58
CA GLN A 45 47.78 -4.66 8.71
C GLN A 45 48.31 -3.38 9.32
N ILE A 46 49.60 -3.11 9.07
CA ILE A 46 50.31 -1.94 9.60
C ILE A 46 50.74 -1.08 8.43
N THR A 47 50.53 0.24 8.53
CA THR A 47 50.94 1.18 7.49
C THR A 47 52.47 1.21 7.31
N ALA A 48 52.92 1.68 6.16
CA ALA A 48 54.26 2.23 6.05
C ALA A 48 54.47 3.37 7.06
N ALA A 49 55.71 3.77 7.31
CA ALA A 49 56.01 4.89 8.20
C ALA A 49 55.37 6.17 7.65
N ILE A 50 54.49 6.78 8.44
CA ILE A 50 53.81 8.04 8.13
C ILE A 50 54.71 9.16 8.64
N THR A 51 55.23 9.97 7.72
CA THR A 51 56.06 11.12 8.07
C THR A 51 55.17 12.25 8.58
N TRP A 52 55.45 12.73 9.80
CA TRP A 52 54.76 13.89 10.34
C TRP A 52 55.20 15.17 9.61
N SER A 53 54.29 16.14 9.49
CA SER A 53 54.54 17.42 8.86
C SER A 53 53.73 18.50 9.55
N ALA A 54 54.36 19.66 9.80
CA ALA A 54 53.66 20.85 10.26
C ALA A 54 52.71 21.41 9.18
N VAL A 55 52.95 21.12 7.90
CA VAL A 55 52.03 21.50 6.82
C VAL A 55 50.83 20.56 6.83
N ASN A 56 49.67 21.05 7.29
CA ASN A 56 48.44 20.28 7.48
C ASN A 56 48.06 19.42 6.26
N ASN A 57 48.04 20.01 5.06
CA ASN A 57 47.60 19.28 3.87
C ASN A 57 48.57 18.15 3.47
N THR A 58 49.87 18.36 3.70
CA THR A 58 50.90 17.32 3.53
C THR A 58 50.70 16.19 4.53
N LEU A 59 50.43 16.50 5.80
CA LEU A 59 50.17 15.50 6.83
C LEU A 59 48.92 14.68 6.52
N LEU A 60 47.81 15.32 6.15
CA LEU A 60 46.57 14.65 5.73
C LEU A 60 46.82 13.71 4.54
N ALA A 61 47.55 14.17 3.53
CA ALA A 61 47.90 13.36 2.37
C ALA A 61 48.77 12.15 2.75
N ASN A 62 49.76 12.34 3.64
CA ASN A 62 50.61 11.26 4.13
C ASN A 62 49.79 10.18 4.86
N ILE A 63 48.89 10.59 5.77
CA ILE A 63 48.01 9.67 6.51
C ILE A 63 47.08 8.92 5.56
N GLN A 64 46.39 9.65 4.67
CA GLN A 64 45.45 9.06 3.71
C GLN A 64 46.14 8.06 2.78
N THR A 65 47.32 8.39 2.28
CA THR A 65 48.08 7.52 1.37
C THR A 65 48.50 6.24 2.08
N ALA A 66 49.01 6.36 3.31
CA ALA A 66 49.46 5.22 4.08
C ALA A 66 48.32 4.26 4.47
N LEU A 67 47.14 4.80 4.83
CA LEU A 67 45.95 3.99 5.13
C LEU A 67 45.38 3.34 3.87
N ARG A 68 45.26 4.07 2.75
CA ARG A 68 44.76 3.53 1.47
C ARG A 68 45.68 2.49 0.83
N ALA A 69 46.94 2.41 1.26
CA ALA A 69 47.88 1.39 0.84
C ALA A 69 47.65 0.03 1.54
N LEU A 70 46.91 -0.01 2.65
CA LEU A 70 46.52 -1.26 3.29
C LEU A 70 45.50 -1.98 2.43
N ALA A 71 45.69 -3.28 2.17
CA ALA A 71 44.76 -4.04 1.33
C ALA A 71 43.38 -4.22 1.98
N THR A 72 43.31 -4.16 3.32
CA THR A 72 42.07 -4.18 4.10
C THR A 72 41.26 -2.88 3.99
N ILE A 73 41.88 -1.77 3.59
CA ILE A 73 41.21 -0.48 3.37
C ILE A 73 40.99 -0.24 1.87
N GLY A 74 42.03 -0.42 1.07
CA GLY A 74 42.01 -0.19 -0.37
C GLY A 74 42.11 1.30 -0.77
N SER A 75 42.31 1.54 -2.06
CA SER A 75 42.67 2.85 -2.62
C SER A 75 41.60 3.95 -2.46
N ALA A 76 40.35 3.57 -2.21
CA ALA A 76 39.22 4.47 -1.97
C ALA A 76 38.63 4.33 -0.55
N GLY A 77 39.25 3.53 0.33
CA GLY A 77 38.64 3.07 1.57
C GLY A 77 38.53 4.09 2.69
N VAL A 78 39.30 5.18 2.65
CA VAL A 78 39.22 6.26 3.65
C VAL A 78 39.47 7.63 3.02
N THR A 79 38.90 8.69 3.56
CA THR A 79 39.25 10.09 3.24
C THR A 79 39.66 10.80 4.52
N CYS A 80 40.78 11.52 4.51
CA CYS A 80 41.28 12.28 5.66
C CYS A 80 41.04 13.78 5.47
N ALA A 81 40.49 14.43 6.48
CA ALA A 81 40.25 15.87 6.51
C ALA A 81 40.77 16.49 7.82
N ALA A 82 41.08 17.79 7.79
CA ALA A 82 41.40 18.53 9.00
C ALA A 82 40.17 18.65 9.89
N GLY A 83 40.28 18.24 11.15
CA GLY A 83 39.36 18.66 12.21
C GLY A 83 39.84 19.98 12.80
N THR A 84 40.74 19.91 13.79
CA THR A 84 41.31 21.09 14.47
C THR A 84 42.78 21.34 14.15
N LEU A 85 43.31 20.72 13.08
CA LEU A 85 44.73 20.78 12.74
C LEU A 85 45.24 22.23 12.61
N THR A 86 46.27 22.55 13.38
CA THR A 86 47.11 23.75 13.26
C THR A 86 48.56 23.31 13.36
N ASP A 87 49.38 23.65 12.36
CA ASP A 87 50.79 23.26 12.27
C ASP A 87 51.05 21.76 12.51
N GLY A 88 50.19 20.88 11.99
CA GLY A 88 50.31 19.42 12.14
C GLY A 88 49.91 18.87 13.51
N ILE A 89 49.28 19.68 14.36
CA ILE A 89 48.84 19.33 15.72
C ILE A 89 47.33 19.55 15.82
N GLY A 90 46.61 18.65 16.50
CA GLY A 90 45.15 18.68 16.60
C GLY A 90 44.52 17.40 16.03
N THR A 91 43.30 17.50 15.51
CA THR A 91 42.52 16.33 15.07
C THR A 91 42.47 16.17 13.55
N VAL A 92 42.61 14.92 13.10
CA VAL A 92 42.39 14.46 11.74
C VAL A 92 41.13 13.60 11.72
N ILE A 93 40.17 13.97 10.88
CA ILE A 93 38.92 13.23 10.67
C ILE A 93 39.18 12.21 9.56
N ILE A 94 38.95 10.94 9.84
CA ILE A 94 39.13 9.81 8.92
C ILE A 94 37.74 9.22 8.67
N THR A 95 37.19 9.46 7.48
CA THR A 95 35.90 8.92 7.07
C THR A 95 36.10 7.70 6.19
N PHE A 96 35.51 6.57 6.56
CA PHE A 96 35.56 5.35 5.75
C PHE A 96 34.64 5.46 4.52
N GLY A 97 35.07 4.86 3.42
CA GLY A 97 34.43 4.94 2.11
C GLY A 97 34.75 3.72 1.24
N GLY A 98 34.42 3.81 -0.05
CA GLY A 98 34.66 2.72 -1.00
C GLY A 98 34.01 1.41 -0.55
N ASN A 99 34.78 0.32 -0.55
CA ASN A 99 34.29 -0.99 -0.10
C ASN A 99 33.95 -1.04 1.40
N LEU A 100 34.40 -0.07 2.19
CA LEU A 100 34.11 0.09 3.62
C LEU A 100 32.99 1.12 3.88
N ALA A 101 32.43 1.74 2.84
CA ALA A 101 31.31 2.67 2.99
C ALA A 101 30.06 1.95 3.52
N LYS A 102 29.29 2.65 4.36
CA LYS A 102 28.04 2.19 4.97
C LYS A 102 28.21 0.84 5.66
N LEU A 103 29.28 0.67 6.43
CA LEU A 103 29.57 -0.51 7.23
C LEU A 103 30.03 -0.07 8.62
N VAL A 104 29.76 -0.92 9.60
CA VAL A 104 30.48 -0.90 10.88
C VAL A 104 31.87 -1.48 10.63
N VAL A 105 32.93 -0.79 11.05
CA VAL A 105 34.30 -1.23 10.86
C VAL A 105 35.11 -1.15 12.16
N PRO A 106 36.18 -1.96 12.33
CA PRO A 106 37.01 -1.88 13.53
C PRO A 106 37.75 -0.54 13.67
N ASN A 107 38.13 -0.19 14.90
CA ASN A 107 38.93 1.01 15.15
C ASN A 107 40.36 0.87 14.61
N ILE A 108 40.85 1.93 13.97
CA ILE A 108 42.28 2.11 13.71
C ILE A 108 42.98 2.23 15.06
N SER A 109 44.13 1.58 15.19
CA SER A 109 44.99 1.67 16.37
C SER A 109 46.33 2.33 16.03
N VAL A 110 46.94 2.96 17.03
CA VAL A 110 48.31 3.47 16.91
C VAL A 110 49.26 2.28 17.12
N TYR A 111 49.99 1.91 16.08
CA TYR A 111 50.93 0.79 16.14
C TYR A 111 52.26 1.21 16.76
N SER A 112 52.80 2.35 16.32
CA SER A 112 54.04 2.91 16.87
C SER A 112 54.04 4.42 16.77
N ASN A 113 54.52 5.09 17.83
CA ASN A 113 54.75 6.52 17.87
C ASN A 113 56.25 6.80 18.02
N SER A 114 56.90 7.27 16.96
CA SER A 114 58.30 7.69 16.95
C SER A 114 58.42 9.16 16.56
N LEU A 115 57.42 9.96 16.95
CA LEU A 115 57.46 11.41 16.83
C LEU A 115 58.51 11.97 17.80
N THR A 116 59.23 12.99 17.36
CA THR A 116 60.19 13.74 18.17
C THR A 116 59.58 15.04 18.63
N GLY A 117 60.04 15.60 19.76
CA GLY A 117 59.53 16.86 20.32
C GLY A 117 59.12 16.71 21.78
N THR A 118 58.28 17.62 22.29
CA THR A 118 57.86 17.57 23.70
C THR A 118 56.57 16.77 23.84
N ASN A 119 56.69 15.59 24.46
CA ASN A 119 55.59 14.67 24.80
C ASN A 119 54.56 14.45 23.67
N PRO A 120 54.99 14.07 22.44
CA PRO A 120 54.04 13.85 21.35
C PRO A 120 53.15 12.63 21.65
N THR A 121 51.83 12.79 21.46
CA THR A 121 50.83 11.73 21.68
C THR A 121 50.01 11.48 20.43
N LEU A 122 49.53 10.24 20.29
CA LEU A 122 48.62 9.82 19.23
C LEU A 122 47.50 9.00 19.86
N ALA A 123 46.26 9.35 19.53
CA ALA A 123 45.08 8.59 19.98
C ALA A 123 44.03 8.57 18.88
N VAL A 124 43.39 7.42 18.66
CA VAL A 124 42.28 7.29 17.72
C VAL A 124 41.02 6.95 18.49
N ALA A 125 39.91 7.61 18.14
CA ALA A 125 38.59 7.32 18.67
C ALA A 125 37.55 7.25 17.55
N GLU A 126 36.56 6.38 17.70
CA GLU A 126 35.36 6.40 16.87
C GLU A 126 34.51 7.61 17.25
N THR A 127 34.15 8.42 16.26
CA THR A 127 33.37 9.65 16.45
C THR A 127 32.04 9.64 15.71
N THR A 128 31.85 8.74 14.76
CA THR A 128 30.54 8.41 14.20
C THR A 128 30.49 6.92 13.89
N PRO A 129 29.71 6.15 14.67
CA PRO A 129 29.50 4.73 14.41
C PRO A 129 28.95 4.49 13.00
N GLY A 130 29.54 3.53 12.30
CA GLY A 130 29.06 3.02 11.04
C GLY A 130 27.72 2.35 11.22
N VAL A 131 26.89 2.39 10.17
CA VAL A 131 25.65 1.61 10.12
C VAL A 131 25.60 0.90 8.79
N THR A 132 25.47 -0.42 8.82
CA THR A 132 25.33 -1.23 7.62
C THR A 132 24.02 -0.91 6.90
N ALA A 133 24.12 -0.46 5.65
CA ALA A 133 22.94 -0.18 4.83
C ALA A 133 22.14 -1.47 4.54
N THR A 134 20.81 -1.38 4.60
CA THR A 134 19.93 -2.48 4.18
C THR A 134 20.13 -2.77 2.69
N GLY A 135 20.26 -4.03 2.31
CA GLY A 135 20.40 -4.41 0.90
C GLY A 135 21.66 -3.87 0.22
N ARG A 136 22.74 -3.60 0.97
CA ARG A 136 24.04 -3.28 0.38
C ARG A 136 24.43 -4.34 -0.66
N GLY A 137 24.86 -3.90 -1.83
CA GLY A 137 25.02 -4.70 -3.05
C GLY A 137 23.87 -4.53 -4.06
N ALA A 138 22.72 -3.99 -3.64
CA ALA A 138 21.60 -3.71 -4.53
C ALA A 138 21.94 -2.58 -5.50
N ALA A 139 21.86 -2.84 -6.81
CA ALA A 139 22.11 -1.83 -7.83
C ALA A 139 21.16 -0.62 -7.74
N VAL A 140 21.54 0.46 -8.41
CA VAL A 140 20.63 1.60 -8.63
C VAL A 140 19.35 1.12 -9.33
N GLY A 141 18.20 1.61 -8.87
CA GLY A 141 16.89 1.19 -9.34
C GLY A 141 16.35 -0.09 -8.72
N ALA A 142 17.13 -0.79 -7.89
CA ALA A 142 16.61 -1.94 -7.15
C ALA A 142 15.42 -1.54 -6.28
N LEU A 143 14.46 -2.45 -6.15
CA LEU A 143 13.25 -2.25 -5.33
C LEU A 143 13.34 -3.08 -4.06
N LEU A 144 12.79 -2.53 -2.96
CA LEU A 144 12.69 -3.20 -1.67
C LEU A 144 11.29 -3.02 -1.08
N LEU A 145 10.67 -4.14 -0.72
CA LEU A 145 9.41 -4.23 -0.01
C LEU A 145 9.65 -4.27 1.50
N ASP A 146 9.15 -3.27 2.21
CA ASP A 146 8.95 -3.30 3.66
C ASP A 146 7.69 -4.12 3.95
N THR A 147 7.87 -5.34 4.44
CA THR A 147 6.78 -6.27 4.72
C THR A 147 6.02 -5.96 6.00
N THR A 148 6.55 -5.08 6.86
CA THR A 148 5.94 -4.72 8.13
C THR A 148 4.99 -3.54 7.96
N ASN A 149 5.43 -2.52 7.23
CA ASN A 149 4.65 -1.29 7.02
C ASN A 149 3.96 -1.23 5.65
N ALA A 150 4.10 -2.29 4.83
CA ALA A 150 3.57 -2.36 3.48
C ALA A 150 3.99 -1.16 2.61
N LYS A 151 5.29 -0.89 2.53
CA LYS A 151 5.86 0.20 1.73
C LYS A 151 6.83 -0.31 0.68
N LEU A 152 6.87 0.34 -0.47
CA LEU A 152 7.88 0.09 -1.50
C LEU A 152 8.94 1.19 -1.45
N TYR A 153 10.19 0.78 -1.54
CA TYR A 153 11.34 1.66 -1.63
C TYR A 153 12.12 1.37 -2.92
N LYS A 154 12.80 2.39 -3.44
CA LYS A 154 13.73 2.29 -4.55
C LYS A 154 15.10 2.77 -4.11
N ASN A 155 16.14 2.04 -4.50
CA ASN A 155 17.51 2.50 -4.34
C ASN A 155 17.85 3.53 -5.44
N ASP A 156 18.04 4.79 -5.07
CA ASP A 156 18.58 5.81 -6.00
C ASP A 156 20.09 6.02 -5.81
N GLY A 157 20.70 5.36 -4.82
CA GLY A 157 22.13 5.35 -4.57
C GLY A 157 22.89 4.29 -5.37
N THR A 158 24.15 4.08 -5.00
CA THR A 158 25.00 3.04 -5.62
C THR A 158 24.83 1.71 -4.90
N ALA A 159 25.47 0.65 -5.41
CA ALA A 159 25.43 -0.67 -4.76
C ALA A 159 26.13 -0.67 -3.38
N LEU A 160 27.24 0.05 -3.25
CA LEU A 160 28.00 0.12 -1.99
C LEU A 160 27.42 1.15 -1.02
N GLU A 161 26.72 2.16 -1.55
CA GLU A 161 26.06 3.22 -0.78
C GLU A 161 24.59 3.35 -1.21
N PRO A 162 23.71 2.42 -0.82
CA PRO A 162 22.30 2.51 -1.13
C PRO A 162 21.64 3.74 -0.49
N SER A 163 20.70 4.33 -1.22
CA SER A 163 19.80 5.38 -0.75
C SER A 163 18.37 4.95 -1.07
N TRP A 164 17.70 4.37 -0.08
CA TRP A 164 16.33 3.89 -0.17
C TRP A 164 15.35 5.03 0.04
N ASN A 165 14.66 5.40 -1.03
CA ASN A 165 13.61 6.39 -1.02
C ASN A 165 12.26 5.69 -1.12
N SER A 166 11.30 6.09 -0.27
CA SER A 166 9.95 5.55 -0.31
C SER A 166 9.28 5.94 -1.62
N VAL A 167 8.84 4.95 -2.40
CA VAL A 167 8.07 5.13 -3.64
C VAL A 167 6.57 5.27 -3.33
N GLY A 168 6.15 4.78 -2.16
CA GLY A 168 4.78 4.89 -1.68
C GLY A 168 4.39 3.72 -0.79
N ASP A 169 3.18 3.81 -0.25
CA ASP A 169 2.57 2.71 0.46
C ASP A 169 2.04 1.70 -0.57
N ILE A 170 2.40 0.43 -0.41
CA ILE A 170 1.72 -0.67 -1.09
C ILE A 170 0.44 -0.93 -0.31
N ALA A 171 -0.53 -0.03 -0.48
CA ALA A 171 -1.86 -0.32 -0.04
C ALA A 171 -2.38 -1.50 -0.86
N THR A 172 -3.15 -2.39 -0.23
CA THR A 172 -4.15 -3.21 -0.95
C THR A 172 -5.15 -2.35 -1.75
N ALA A 173 -5.03 -1.02 -1.64
CA ALA A 173 -5.81 -0.01 -2.32
C ALA A 173 -5.08 0.71 -3.48
N GLU A 174 -4.02 0.18 -4.10
CA GLU A 174 -3.63 0.65 -5.44
C GLU A 174 -4.68 0.20 -6.46
N ILE A 175 -5.74 1.00 -6.52
CA ILE A 175 -6.31 1.21 -7.82
C ILE A 175 -6.50 2.71 -8.00
N ALA A 176 -5.82 3.24 -9.01
CA ALA A 176 -5.77 4.64 -9.41
C ALA A 176 -7.17 5.25 -9.60
N ASP A 177 -7.23 6.59 -9.66
CA ASP A 177 -8.40 7.31 -10.16
C ASP A 177 -8.86 6.68 -11.49
N GLY A 178 -10.12 6.25 -11.54
CA GLY A 178 -10.68 5.52 -12.68
C GLY A 178 -10.52 3.99 -12.66
N ALA A 179 -9.99 3.36 -11.61
CA ALA A 179 -9.87 1.90 -11.59
C ALA A 179 -10.50 1.24 -10.34
N VAL A 180 -11.50 1.87 -9.72
CA VAL A 180 -12.45 1.13 -8.86
C VAL A 180 -13.06 -0.05 -9.64
N THR A 181 -12.58 -1.26 -9.39
CA THR A 181 -13.22 -2.50 -9.83
C THR A 181 -14.16 -3.00 -8.73
N GLN A 182 -15.14 -3.79 -9.12
CA GLN A 182 -16.25 -4.27 -8.29
C GLN A 182 -15.82 -4.90 -6.94
N ILE A 183 -14.58 -5.40 -6.83
CA ILE A 183 -13.99 -6.00 -5.62
C ILE A 183 -13.73 -4.99 -4.48
N LYS A 184 -13.57 -3.69 -4.77
CA LYS A 184 -13.42 -2.63 -3.73
C LYS A 184 -14.74 -2.03 -3.24
N ILE A 185 -15.87 -2.49 -3.77
CA ILE A 185 -17.22 -2.13 -3.29
C ILE A 185 -17.56 -2.89 -1.99
N GLU A 186 -16.73 -3.87 -1.60
CA GLU A 186 -16.94 -4.77 -0.46
C GLU A 186 -15.83 -4.62 0.60
N ALA A 187 -15.81 -3.52 1.36
CA ALA A 187 -15.04 -3.47 2.60
C ALA A 187 -15.78 -2.69 3.69
N GLY A 188 -16.56 -3.42 4.50
CA GLY A 188 -17.25 -2.88 5.67
C GLY A 188 -18.44 -3.74 6.05
N ALA A 189 -18.43 -4.27 7.27
CA ALA A 189 -19.42 -5.21 7.77
C ALA A 189 -20.87 -4.68 7.70
N ALA A 190 -21.78 -5.60 7.37
CA ALA A 190 -23.25 -5.49 7.32
C ALA A 190 -23.85 -4.72 6.13
N ALA A 191 -24.16 -5.46 5.06
CA ALA A 191 -25.12 -5.15 3.98
C ALA A 191 -24.68 -4.32 2.75
N ALA A 192 -23.52 -4.60 2.14
CA ALA A 192 -23.13 -3.95 0.87
C ALA A 192 -22.67 -4.98 -0.20
N GLY A 193 -23.62 -5.49 -0.98
CA GLY A 193 -23.36 -5.89 -2.37
C GLY A 193 -23.75 -4.75 -3.32
N LEU A 194 -23.64 -4.95 -4.64
CA LEU A 194 -24.28 -4.09 -5.66
C LEU A 194 -25.81 -4.21 -5.52
N SER A 195 -26.35 -3.62 -4.46
CA SER A 195 -27.76 -3.70 -4.10
C SER A 195 -28.51 -2.57 -4.76
N GLY A 196 -29.85 -2.64 -4.72
CA GLY A 196 -30.70 -1.54 -5.14
C GLY A 196 -30.18 -0.21 -4.62
N LEU A 197 -29.73 -0.13 -3.35
CA LEU A 197 -29.20 1.07 -2.68
C LEU A 197 -28.22 1.91 -3.51
N VAL A 198 -27.37 1.27 -4.30
CA VAL A 198 -26.27 1.90 -5.07
C VAL A 198 -26.70 2.27 -6.50
N ALA A 199 -27.86 1.80 -6.98
CA ALA A 199 -28.36 2.16 -8.31
C ALA A 199 -28.67 3.67 -8.38
N LYS A 200 -28.02 4.36 -9.33
CA LYS A 200 -28.21 5.79 -9.60
C LYS A 200 -29.59 6.04 -10.23
N PHE A 201 -30.18 7.20 -9.93
CA PHE A 201 -31.39 7.67 -10.61
C PHE A 201 -31.13 7.83 -12.12
N VAL A 202 -32.05 7.33 -12.93
CA VAL A 202 -32.09 7.63 -14.36
C VAL A 202 -33.04 8.78 -14.64
N ALA A 203 -32.71 9.57 -15.66
CA ALA A 203 -33.64 10.54 -16.23
C ALA A 203 -34.76 9.81 -17.00
N ASN A 204 -35.91 10.48 -17.17
CA ASN A 204 -37.06 9.94 -17.92
C ASN A 204 -36.69 9.51 -19.34
N ALA A 205 -35.85 10.29 -20.02
CA ALA A 205 -35.16 9.90 -21.25
C ALA A 205 -33.67 9.69 -20.92
N ASN A 206 -33.26 8.45 -20.68
CA ASN A 206 -31.88 8.13 -20.36
C ASN A 206 -31.08 7.84 -21.65
N VAL A 207 -29.84 8.34 -21.71
CA VAL A 207 -28.92 8.13 -22.86
C VAL A 207 -27.91 7.02 -22.54
N ILE A 208 -27.61 6.83 -21.25
CA ILE A 208 -26.56 5.94 -20.76
C ILE A 208 -27.14 4.57 -20.31
N GLY A 209 -28.46 4.46 -20.17
CA GLY A 209 -29.11 3.30 -19.54
C GLY A 209 -29.07 3.34 -18.00
N GLY A 210 -29.83 2.45 -17.36
CA GLY A 210 -29.93 2.33 -15.91
C GLY A 210 -29.65 0.92 -15.40
N ILE A 211 -29.37 0.78 -14.11
CA ILE A 211 -29.32 -0.51 -13.42
C ILE A 211 -30.73 -0.87 -12.95
N PRO A 212 -31.33 -1.98 -13.43
CA PRO A 212 -32.64 -2.44 -12.94
C PRO A 212 -32.56 -2.91 -11.48
N VAL A 213 -33.65 -2.71 -10.74
CA VAL A 213 -33.85 -3.21 -9.38
C VAL A 213 -34.96 -4.25 -9.38
N LEU A 214 -34.76 -5.35 -8.65
CA LEU A 214 -35.72 -6.44 -8.54
C LEU A 214 -36.25 -6.51 -7.11
N HIS A 215 -37.57 -6.40 -6.95
CA HIS A 215 -38.25 -6.61 -5.68
C HIS A 215 -38.89 -7.99 -5.68
N ARG A 216 -38.52 -8.82 -4.70
CA ARG A 216 -39.15 -10.13 -4.45
C ARG A 216 -40.17 -9.99 -3.33
N ILE A 217 -41.41 -10.37 -3.59
CA ILE A 217 -42.54 -10.27 -2.67
C ILE A 217 -43.14 -11.65 -2.51
N ASP A 218 -42.99 -12.25 -1.34
CA ASP A 218 -43.57 -13.57 -1.06
C ASP A 218 -45.03 -13.41 -0.61
N ILE A 219 -45.91 -14.21 -1.19
CA ILE A 219 -47.35 -14.23 -0.95
C ILE A 219 -47.68 -15.48 -0.13
N THR A 220 -48.31 -15.27 1.02
CA THR A 220 -48.64 -16.35 1.96
C THR A 220 -49.99 -16.97 1.57
N ALA A 221 -50.00 -18.30 1.40
CA ALA A 221 -51.25 -19.03 1.15
C ALA A 221 -52.29 -18.78 2.24
N GLY A 222 -53.55 -18.65 1.85
CA GLY A 222 -54.63 -18.42 2.80
C GLY A 222 -54.86 -16.94 3.17
N ALA A 223 -53.97 -16.03 2.75
CA ALA A 223 -54.12 -14.61 3.03
C ALA A 223 -55.29 -13.98 2.26
N LEU A 224 -55.96 -13.01 2.89
CA LEU A 224 -57.07 -12.23 2.31
C LEU A 224 -56.72 -10.74 2.12
N GLY A 225 -55.49 -10.34 2.44
CA GLY A 225 -55.06 -8.94 2.47
C GLY A 225 -53.87 -8.63 1.56
N ASP A 226 -53.55 -7.34 1.44
CA ASP A 226 -52.43 -6.85 0.65
C ASP A 226 -51.06 -7.27 1.24
N THR A 227 -50.09 -7.56 0.37
CA THR A 227 -48.68 -7.72 0.75
C THR A 227 -47.88 -6.52 0.27
N ASP A 228 -47.24 -5.82 1.20
CA ASP A 228 -46.56 -4.55 0.94
C ASP A 228 -45.04 -4.64 1.11
N VAL A 229 -44.32 -3.97 0.22
CA VAL A 229 -42.91 -3.62 0.39
C VAL A 229 -42.77 -2.11 0.32
N VAL A 230 -42.21 -1.50 1.36
CA VAL A 230 -41.91 -0.06 1.35
C VAL A 230 -40.69 0.19 0.49
N LEU A 231 -40.84 0.96 -0.58
CA LEU A 231 -39.73 1.31 -1.45
C LEU A 231 -38.88 2.40 -0.80
N THR A 232 -37.57 2.17 -0.71
CA THR A 232 -36.67 3.21 -0.17
C THR A 232 -36.37 4.31 -1.19
N HIS A 233 -36.64 4.07 -2.47
CA HIS A 233 -36.33 4.99 -3.56
C HIS A 233 -37.47 5.02 -4.56
N LYS A 234 -37.66 6.18 -5.19
CA LYS A 234 -38.64 6.34 -6.26
C LYS A 234 -38.29 5.40 -7.40
N THR A 235 -39.26 4.57 -7.79
CA THR A 235 -39.04 3.46 -8.72
C THR A 235 -40.15 3.43 -9.75
N ARG A 236 -39.77 3.39 -11.03
CA ARG A 236 -40.67 3.08 -12.13
C ARG A 236 -40.69 1.56 -12.34
N VAL A 237 -41.87 0.95 -12.26
CA VAL A 237 -42.08 -0.46 -12.57
C VAL A 237 -42.03 -0.65 -14.09
N ILE A 238 -41.26 -1.64 -14.53
CA ILE A 238 -41.09 -1.97 -15.96
C ILE A 238 -41.55 -3.37 -16.31
N GLU A 239 -41.65 -4.28 -15.33
CA GLU A 239 -42.26 -5.60 -15.49
C GLU A 239 -42.65 -6.19 -14.13
N ALA A 240 -43.65 -7.06 -14.11
CA ALA A 240 -43.94 -7.93 -12.98
C ALA A 240 -44.38 -9.32 -13.40
N TRP A 241 -44.08 -10.32 -12.57
CA TRP A 241 -44.56 -11.68 -12.77
C TRP A 241 -44.71 -12.41 -11.44
N LEU A 242 -45.67 -13.32 -11.38
CA LEU A 242 -45.82 -14.26 -10.29
C LEU A 242 -45.24 -15.62 -10.66
N VAL A 243 -44.76 -16.33 -9.64
CA VAL A 243 -44.38 -17.73 -9.69
C VAL A 243 -45.17 -18.44 -8.59
N LEU A 244 -46.02 -19.39 -8.97
CA LEU A 244 -46.72 -20.24 -7.99
C LEU A 244 -45.72 -21.21 -7.34
N ARG A 245 -45.76 -21.30 -6.01
CA ARG A 245 -44.96 -22.24 -5.19
C ARG A 245 -45.78 -23.42 -4.65
N GLY A 246 -47.08 -23.38 -4.91
CA GLY A 246 -48.05 -24.45 -4.68
C GLY A 246 -49.18 -24.34 -5.69
N ALA A 247 -50.20 -25.18 -5.58
CA ALA A 247 -51.38 -25.09 -6.44
C ALA A 247 -52.06 -23.72 -6.28
N GLY A 248 -52.41 -23.11 -7.41
CA GLY A 248 -53.14 -21.86 -7.45
C GLY A 248 -54.55 -22.00 -6.88
N VAL A 249 -55.16 -20.87 -6.52
CA VAL A 249 -56.54 -20.84 -6.03
C VAL A 249 -57.47 -20.47 -7.19
N ALA A 250 -58.52 -21.26 -7.39
CA ALA A 250 -59.47 -21.06 -8.49
C ALA A 250 -59.99 -19.62 -8.49
N THR A 251 -60.09 -19.00 -9.67
CA THR A 251 -60.57 -17.62 -9.87
C THR A 251 -59.71 -16.54 -9.20
N THR A 252 -58.59 -16.89 -8.56
CA THR A 252 -57.71 -15.92 -7.91
C THR A 252 -56.75 -15.31 -8.90
N THR A 253 -56.58 -13.99 -8.82
CA THR A 253 -55.60 -13.25 -9.59
C THR A 253 -54.81 -12.34 -8.67
N LEU A 254 -53.51 -12.21 -8.90
CA LEU A 254 -52.67 -11.24 -8.20
C LEU A 254 -52.39 -10.03 -9.10
N GLN A 255 -52.34 -8.85 -8.51
CA GLN A 255 -52.08 -7.60 -9.23
C GLN A 255 -51.07 -6.76 -8.45
N VAL A 256 -50.11 -6.16 -9.17
CA VAL A 256 -49.19 -5.19 -8.60
C VAL A 256 -49.80 -3.81 -8.71
N LYS A 257 -49.71 -3.03 -7.63
CA LYS A 257 -50.26 -1.69 -7.53
C LYS A 257 -49.37 -0.78 -6.68
N ASN A 258 -49.56 0.52 -6.85
CA ASN A 258 -49.20 1.45 -5.79
C ASN A 258 -50.28 1.39 -4.68
N VAL A 259 -50.23 2.30 -3.70
CA VAL A 259 -51.20 2.28 -2.58
C VAL A 259 -52.66 2.35 -3.06
N ALA A 260 -52.94 3.06 -4.15
CA ALA A 260 -54.29 3.35 -4.61
C ALA A 260 -54.66 2.64 -5.93
N ASN A 261 -53.76 2.65 -6.91
CA ASN A 261 -54.06 2.35 -8.30
C ASN A 261 -53.31 1.10 -8.80
N PRO A 262 -53.97 0.21 -9.55
CA PRO A 262 -53.33 -0.82 -10.37
C PRO A 262 -52.16 -0.29 -11.19
N ILE A 263 -51.04 -1.03 -11.17
CA ILE A 263 -49.92 -0.80 -12.08
C ILE A 263 -49.93 -1.87 -13.17
N THR A 264 -50.25 -3.12 -12.83
CA THR A 264 -50.38 -4.22 -13.79
C THR A 264 -51.85 -4.57 -14.03
N ASP A 265 -52.13 -5.32 -15.09
CA ASP A 265 -53.33 -6.16 -15.15
C ASP A 265 -53.31 -7.27 -14.08
N ALA A 266 -54.46 -7.94 -13.93
CA ALA A 266 -54.63 -9.04 -12.99
C ALA A 266 -54.00 -10.33 -13.55
N MET A 267 -52.91 -10.79 -12.93
CA MET A 267 -52.20 -12.01 -13.31
C MET A 267 -52.90 -13.24 -12.70
N ALA A 268 -53.24 -14.22 -13.54
CA ALA A 268 -53.88 -15.46 -13.08
C ALA A 268 -53.02 -16.21 -12.07
N ALA A 269 -53.55 -16.39 -10.86
CA ALA A 269 -52.90 -17.10 -9.75
C ALA A 269 -53.64 -18.43 -9.45
N SER A 270 -54.34 -18.96 -10.45
CA SER A 270 -55.16 -20.17 -10.40
C SER A 270 -54.54 -21.36 -11.14
N GLY A 271 -53.26 -21.26 -11.50
CA GLY A 271 -52.53 -22.30 -12.25
C GLY A 271 -52.07 -23.48 -11.40
N ALA A 272 -51.34 -24.40 -12.03
CA ALA A 272 -50.63 -25.46 -11.32
C ALA A 272 -49.41 -24.90 -10.56
N ASP A 273 -48.88 -25.70 -9.63
CA ASP A 273 -47.59 -25.42 -9.01
C ASP A 273 -46.51 -25.13 -10.06
N LYS A 274 -45.61 -24.18 -9.77
CA LYS A 274 -44.53 -23.67 -10.64
C LYS A 274 -44.98 -22.86 -11.84
N ALA A 275 -46.29 -22.62 -12.02
CA ALA A 275 -46.74 -21.76 -13.11
C ALA A 275 -46.17 -20.34 -12.94
N VAL A 276 -45.66 -19.81 -14.04
CA VAL A 276 -45.20 -18.43 -14.14
C VAL A 276 -46.22 -17.66 -14.96
N VAL A 277 -46.71 -16.55 -14.40
CA VAL A 277 -47.65 -15.67 -15.09
C VAL A 277 -47.10 -14.26 -15.04
N ARG A 278 -46.87 -13.67 -16.21
CA ARG A 278 -46.41 -12.29 -16.37
C ARG A 278 -47.60 -11.35 -16.52
N CYS A 279 -47.45 -10.09 -16.15
CA CYS A 279 -48.42 -9.06 -16.52
C CYS A 279 -48.45 -8.88 -18.05
N ALA A 280 -49.63 -8.69 -18.61
CA ALA A 280 -49.81 -8.39 -20.02
C ALA A 280 -49.78 -6.88 -20.32
N SER A 281 -50.06 -6.03 -19.33
CA SER A 281 -50.06 -4.57 -19.49
C SER A 281 -49.55 -3.84 -18.25
N LEU A 282 -48.99 -2.65 -18.48
CA LEU A 282 -48.61 -1.69 -17.44
C LEU A 282 -49.37 -0.39 -17.66
N ASP A 283 -49.90 0.19 -16.58
CA ASP A 283 -50.54 1.50 -16.58
C ASP A 283 -49.49 2.60 -16.38
N ASP A 284 -49.17 3.32 -17.45
CA ASP A 284 -48.15 4.37 -17.45
C ASP A 284 -48.56 5.63 -16.67
N ALA A 285 -49.84 5.76 -16.31
CA ALA A 285 -50.28 6.81 -15.40
C ALA A 285 -49.85 6.55 -13.94
N PHE A 286 -49.58 5.29 -13.57
CA PHE A 286 -49.39 4.88 -12.18
C PHE A 286 -48.13 4.03 -11.91
N TRP A 287 -47.36 3.68 -12.94
CA TRP A 287 -46.15 2.84 -12.85
C TRP A 287 -44.98 3.39 -12.01
N GLU A 288 -45.05 4.63 -11.54
CA GLU A 288 -44.06 5.20 -10.63
C GLU A 288 -44.56 5.18 -9.19
N ILE A 289 -43.74 4.66 -8.29
CA ILE A 289 -43.99 4.63 -6.85
C ILE A 289 -42.96 5.52 -6.17
N ALA A 290 -43.40 6.42 -5.29
CA ALA A 290 -42.51 7.33 -4.59
C ALA A 290 -41.59 6.62 -3.58
N ALA A 291 -40.48 7.27 -3.23
CA ALA A 291 -39.67 6.83 -2.09
C ALA A 291 -40.49 6.95 -0.79
N GLY A 292 -40.48 5.91 0.03
CA GLY A 292 -41.27 5.80 1.26
C GLY A 292 -42.66 5.21 1.06
N ASP A 293 -43.13 5.08 -0.18
CA ASP A 293 -44.45 4.50 -0.49
C ASP A 293 -44.39 2.97 -0.64
N ARG A 294 -45.58 2.35 -0.69
CA ARG A 294 -45.73 0.90 -0.78
C ARG A 294 -45.83 0.43 -2.22
N LEU A 295 -44.93 -0.47 -2.60
CA LEU A 295 -45.14 -1.43 -3.68
C LEU A 295 -46.01 -2.56 -3.14
N ARG A 296 -47.19 -2.72 -3.72
CA ARG A 296 -48.25 -3.59 -3.19
C ARG A 296 -48.59 -4.71 -4.15
N VAL A 297 -48.75 -5.91 -3.63
CA VAL A 297 -49.39 -7.04 -4.31
C VAL A 297 -50.73 -7.32 -3.64
N THR A 298 -51.80 -7.40 -4.42
CA THR A 298 -53.16 -7.65 -3.93
C THR A 298 -53.84 -8.79 -4.70
N SER A 299 -54.84 -9.41 -4.07
CA SER A 299 -55.78 -10.29 -4.78
C SER A 299 -56.83 -9.44 -5.48
N ALA A 300 -56.75 -9.31 -6.81
CA ALA A 300 -57.67 -8.46 -7.56
C ALA A 300 -59.12 -9.01 -7.60
N THR A 301 -59.32 -10.30 -7.29
CA THR A 301 -60.66 -10.90 -7.16
C THR A 301 -61.18 -10.92 -5.72
N GLY A 302 -60.39 -10.47 -4.74
CA GLY A 302 -60.74 -10.57 -3.31
C GLY A 302 -60.75 -12.01 -2.77
N ALA A 303 -60.32 -12.99 -3.57
CA ALA A 303 -60.25 -14.39 -3.19
C ALA A 303 -58.99 -14.69 -2.34
N THR A 304 -59.05 -15.80 -1.61
CA THR A 304 -57.93 -16.34 -0.83
C THR A 304 -56.69 -16.53 -1.71
N GLN A 305 -55.56 -15.98 -1.27
CA GLN A 305 -54.33 -15.99 -2.05
C GLN A 305 -53.64 -17.37 -2.05
N PRO A 306 -53.00 -17.77 -3.16
CA PRO A 306 -52.18 -18.99 -3.22
C PRO A 306 -50.81 -18.78 -2.58
N ASP A 307 -50.03 -19.86 -2.44
CA ASP A 307 -48.60 -19.74 -2.17
C ASP A 307 -47.87 -19.31 -3.46
N ALA A 308 -47.32 -18.10 -3.47
CA ALA A 308 -46.66 -17.53 -4.65
C ALA A 308 -45.51 -16.60 -4.28
N THR A 309 -44.63 -16.34 -5.24
CA THR A 309 -43.66 -15.24 -5.18
C THR A 309 -43.92 -14.31 -6.35
N VAL A 310 -44.13 -13.03 -6.09
CA VAL A 310 -44.22 -11.98 -7.10
C VAL A 310 -42.88 -11.25 -7.19
N TYR A 311 -42.36 -11.15 -8.40
CA TYR A 311 -41.19 -10.38 -8.73
C TYR A 311 -41.62 -9.11 -9.47
N VAL A 312 -41.06 -7.97 -9.06
CA VAL A 312 -41.30 -6.68 -9.70
C VAL A 312 -39.97 -6.09 -10.10
N LEU A 313 -39.77 -5.93 -11.40
CA LEU A 313 -38.61 -5.30 -11.98
C LEU A 313 -38.90 -3.81 -12.17
N GLY A 314 -37.98 -2.96 -11.72
CA GLY A 314 -38.09 -1.52 -11.86
C GLY A 314 -36.76 -0.84 -12.16
N ILE A 315 -36.81 0.46 -12.38
CA ILE A 315 -35.64 1.34 -12.48
C ILE A 315 -35.86 2.53 -11.57
N ARG A 316 -34.80 2.95 -10.87
CA ARG A 316 -34.85 4.16 -10.05
C ARG A 316 -34.89 5.41 -10.91
N VAL A 317 -35.84 6.29 -10.62
CA VAL A 317 -36.05 7.54 -11.37
C VAL A 317 -35.96 8.74 -10.42
N GLY A 318 -35.60 9.89 -10.98
CA GLY A 318 -35.58 11.17 -10.28
C GLY A 318 -36.96 11.72 -9.94
#